data_AF-A0A7C2ZH80-F1
#
_entry.id   AF-A0A7C2ZH80-F1
#
_cell.length_a   1.000
_cell.length_b   1.000
_cell.length_c   1.000
_cell.angle_alpha   90.00
_cell.angle_beta   90.00
_cell.angle_gamma   90.00
#
_symmetry.space_group_name_H-M   'P 1'
#
loop_
_entity.id
_entity.type
_entity.pdbx_description
1 polymer ?
#
loop_
_entity_poly.entity_id
_entity_poly.type
_entity_poly.pdbx_seq_one_letter_code
_entity_poly.pdbx_strand_id
1 'polypeptide(L)'
;MGGMGLLFLLAPTVFLRLYTSDPTIIAAGTPAMRLLGLGQPLVGTASILAGALRGAGDTRTPMVLGALCIWAIRVPVAYLCGLYLGWGLVGLWIGWLADFLVRGSLFFSRFQAGDWRKIRL
;
A
#
# COMPACT_ATOMS: atom_id res chain seq x y z
N MET A 1 5.90 -8.63 -7.79
CA MET A 1 6.07 -7.86 -6.53
C MET A 1 6.41 -8.75 -5.32
N GLY A 2 5.99 -10.03 -5.25
CA GLY A 2 6.30 -10.90 -4.10
C GLY A 2 7.80 -11.14 -3.81
N GLY A 3 8.64 -11.27 -4.85
CA GLY A 3 10.08 -11.46 -4.68
C GLY A 3 10.80 -10.30 -3.97
N MET A 4 10.45 -9.06 -4.31
CA MET A 4 10.96 -7.88 -3.58
C MET A 4 10.42 -7.82 -2.15
N GLY A 5 9.17 -8.24 -1.92
CA GLY A 5 8.60 -8.34 -0.58
C GLY A 5 9.40 -9.26 0.34
N LEU A 6 9.78 -10.44 -0.15
CA LEU A 6 10.64 -11.38 0.57
C LEU A 6 12.02 -10.79 0.89
N LEU A 7 12.63 -10.07 -0.06
CA LEU A 7 13.92 -9.41 0.17
C LEU A 7 13.83 -8.31 1.23
N PHE A 8 12.77 -7.49 1.23
CA PHE A 8 12.55 -6.48 2.26
C PHE A 8 12.27 -7.08 3.64
N LEU A 9 11.69 -8.27 3.69
CA LEU A 9 11.38 -8.96 4.94
C LEU A 9 12.63 -9.60 5.56
N LEU A 10 13.44 -10.28 4.74
CA LEU A 10 14.61 -11.05 5.18
C LEU A 10 15.86 -10.18 5.33
N ALA A 11 16.04 -9.16 4.49
CA ALA A 11 17.24 -8.33 4.45
C ALA A 11 16.96 -6.81 4.49
N PRO A 12 16.14 -6.29 5.42
CA PRO A 12 15.77 -4.88 5.46
C PRO A 12 16.96 -3.92 5.63
N THR A 13 17.96 -4.33 6.42
CA THR A 13 19.14 -3.52 6.74
C THR A 13 20.08 -3.33 5.54
N VAL A 14 20.12 -4.30 4.62
CA VAL A 14 20.92 -4.18 3.38
C VAL A 14 20.42 -3.00 2.55
N PHE A 15 19.10 -2.88 2.41
CA PHE A 15 18.48 -1.77 1.69
C PHE A 15 18.59 -0.45 2.43
N LEU A 16 18.39 -0.43 3.75
CA LEU A 16 18.53 0.81 4.53
C LEU A 16 19.96 1.38 4.49
N ARG A 17 20.97 0.49 4.47
CA ARG A 17 22.38 0.87 4.34
C ARG A 17 22.76 1.50 3.01
N LEU A 18 21.92 1.36 1.98
CA LEU A 18 22.12 2.07 0.71
C LEU A 18 21.79 3.58 0.85
N TYR A 19 20.96 3.95 1.82
CA TYR A 19 20.50 5.33 2.02
C TYR A 19 21.19 6.03 3.18
N THR A 20 21.54 5.30 4.24
CA THR A 20 22.14 5.89 5.44
C THR A 20 23.09 4.92 6.14
N SER A 21 24.13 5.47 6.76
CA SER A 21 25.04 4.74 7.63
C SER A 21 24.73 4.92 9.13
N ASP A 22 23.75 5.77 9.47
CA ASP A 22 23.38 6.03 10.87
C ASP A 22 22.63 4.82 11.46
N PRO A 23 23.19 4.15 12.48
CA PRO A 23 22.55 2.99 13.11
C PRO A 23 21.19 3.30 13.72
N THR A 24 20.97 4.54 14.17
CA THR A 24 19.71 4.98 14.79
C THR A 24 18.57 4.97 13.75
N ILE A 25 18.84 5.51 12.56
CA ILE A 25 17.88 5.55 11.45
C ILE A 25 17.61 4.13 10.94
N ILE A 26 18.66 3.31 10.82
CA ILE A 26 18.51 1.91 10.38
C ILE A 26 17.63 1.12 11.36
N ALA A 27 17.87 1.27 12.66
CA ALA A 27 17.08 0.60 13.69
C ALA A 27 15.61 1.03 13.64
N ALA A 28 15.33 2.33 13.50
CA ALA A 28 13.97 2.87 13.39
C ALA A 28 13.26 2.43 12.10
N GLY A 29 13.98 2.37 10.97
CA GLY A 29 13.43 2.01 9.66
C GLY A 29 13.24 0.51 9.44
N THR A 30 13.97 -0.34 10.15
CA THR A 30 13.91 -1.81 10.01
C THR A 30 12.50 -2.40 10.15
N PRO A 31 11.72 -2.10 11.22
CA PRO A 31 10.37 -2.64 11.37
C PRO A 31 9.42 -2.15 10.28
N ALA A 32 9.54 -0.89 9.87
CA ALA A 32 8.79 -0.32 8.75
C ALA A 32 9.08 -1.04 7.44
N MET A 33 10.35 -1.33 7.16
CA MET A 33 10.80 -2.04 5.96
C MET A 33 10.23 -3.47 5.89
N ARG A 34 10.16 -4.17 7.03
CA ARG A 34 9.54 -5.50 7.12
C ARG A 34 8.04 -5.43 6.84
N LEU A 35 7.36 -4.42 7.39
CA LEU A 35 5.93 -4.20 7.13
C LEU A 35 5.66 -3.90 5.65
N LEU A 36 6.53 -3.08 5.02
CA LEU A 36 6.52 -2.86 3.58
C LEU A 36 6.67 -4.16 2.81
N GLY A 37 7.61 -5.02 3.21
CA GLY A 37 7.82 -6.35 2.62
C GLY A 37 6.56 -7.22 2.66
N LEU A 38 5.87 -7.27 3.80
CA LEU A 38 4.60 -7.96 3.96
C LEU A 38 3.49 -7.40 3.07
N GLY A 39 3.47 -6.07 2.87
CA GLY A 39 2.48 -5.39 2.04
C GLY A 39 2.73 -5.50 0.53
N GLN A 40 3.92 -5.88 0.09
CA GLN A 40 4.27 -5.90 -1.35
C GLN A 40 3.34 -6.75 -2.23
N PRO A 41 2.95 -7.99 -1.86
CA PRO A 41 2.01 -8.78 -2.65
C PRO A 41 0.68 -8.04 -2.86
N LEU A 42 0.16 -7.42 -1.80
CA LEU A 42 -1.09 -6.68 -1.79
C LEU A 42 -1.03 -5.42 -2.66
N VAL A 43 0.05 -4.65 -2.57
CA VAL A 43 0.26 -3.49 -3.45
C VAL A 43 0.33 -3.93 -4.91
N GLY A 44 0.97 -5.07 -5.18
CA GLY A 44 1.02 -5.68 -6.50
C GLY A 44 -0.38 -5.99 -7.05
N THR A 45 -1.22 -6.71 -6.30
CA THR A 45 -2.59 -7.03 -6.72
C THR A 45 -3.45 -5.79 -6.91
N ALA A 46 -3.40 -4.82 -5.98
CA ALA A 46 -4.15 -3.58 -6.11
C ALA A 46 -3.73 -2.78 -7.36
N SER A 47 -2.44 -2.75 -7.68
CA SER A 47 -1.90 -2.06 -8.86
C SER A 47 -2.32 -2.74 -10.16
N ILE A 48 -2.31 -4.07 -10.20
CA ILE A 48 -2.77 -4.86 -11.36
C ILE A 48 -4.26 -4.61 -11.62
N LEU A 49 -5.10 -4.68 -10.58
CA LEU A 49 -6.55 -4.45 -10.72
C LEU A 49 -6.85 -3.01 -11.17
N ALA A 50 -6.15 -2.03 -10.60
CA ALA A 50 -6.29 -0.64 -11.01
C ALA A 50 -5.87 -0.44 -12.48
N GLY A 51 -4.79 -1.11 -12.91
CA GLY A 51 -4.34 -1.13 -14.31
C GLY A 51 -5.36 -1.77 -15.25
N ALA A 52 -5.94 -2.91 -14.85
CA ALA A 52 -6.96 -3.59 -15.62
C ALA A 52 -8.23 -2.73 -15.81
N LEU A 53 -8.71 -2.08 -14.74
CA LEU A 53 -9.85 -1.16 -14.82
C LEU A 53 -9.57 0.02 -15.77
N ARG A 54 -8.38 0.64 -15.67
CA ARG A 54 -7.98 1.72 -16.59
C ARG A 54 -7.90 1.24 -18.04
N GLY A 55 -7.35 0.04 -18.27
CA GLY A 55 -7.26 -0.55 -19.61
C GLY A 55 -8.61 -0.90 -20.23
N ALA A 56 -9.62 -1.16 -19.41
CA ALA A 56 -11.01 -1.39 -19.83
C ALA A 56 -11.83 -0.09 -20.02
N GLY A 57 -11.21 1.09 -19.86
CA GLY A 57 -11.89 2.39 -19.98
C GLY A 57 -12.48 2.94 -18.67
N ASP A 58 -12.43 2.19 -17.56
CA ASP A 58 -12.85 2.67 -16.23
C ASP A 58 -11.67 3.37 -15.52
N THR A 59 -11.40 4.62 -15.90
CA THR A 59 -10.33 5.44 -15.29
C THR A 59 -10.80 6.21 -14.06
N ARG A 60 -12.08 6.56 -14.00
CA ARG A 60 -12.66 7.35 -12.90
C ARG A 60 -12.72 6.55 -11.61
N THR A 61 -13.07 5.27 -11.66
CA THR A 61 -13.22 4.47 -10.44
C THR A 61 -11.88 4.32 -9.68
N PRO A 62 -10.76 3.92 -10.33
CA PRO A 62 -9.45 3.89 -9.67
C PRO A 62 -9.00 5.23 -9.09
N MET A 63 -9.35 6.34 -9.75
CA MET A 63 -9.00 7.68 -9.31
C MET A 63 -9.77 8.08 -8.05
N VAL A 64 -11.10 7.99 -8.08
CA VAL A 64 -11.98 8.41 -6.97
C VAL A 64 -11.76 7.53 -5.74
N LEU A 65 -11.80 6.20 -5.91
CA LEU A 65 -11.54 5.28 -4.79
C LEU A 65 -10.12 5.45 -4.26
N GLY A 66 -9.14 5.69 -5.13
CA GLY A 66 -7.76 5.93 -4.73
C GLY A 66 -7.61 7.15 -3.84
N ALA A 67 -8.28 8.27 -4.16
CA ALA A 67 -8.29 9.47 -3.35
C ALA A 67 -9.06 9.27 -2.03
N LEU A 68 -10.24 8.64 -2.09
CA LEU A 68 -11.06 8.34 -0.92
C LEU A 68 -10.32 7.46 0.08
N CYS A 69 -9.65 6.39 -0.35
CA CYS A 69 -8.90 5.54 0.56
C CYS A 69 -7.75 6.29 1.25
N ILE A 70 -7.08 7.24 0.57
CA ILE A 70 -6.03 8.04 1.20
C ILE A 70 -6.62 8.88 2.33
N TRP A 71 -7.67 9.62 2.04
CA TRP A 71 -8.22 10.58 3.00
C TRP A 71 -9.06 9.93 4.09
N ALA A 72 -9.83 8.88 3.78
CA ALA A 72 -10.73 8.23 4.72
C ALA A 72 -10.07 7.08 5.50
N ILE A 73 -9.02 6.44 4.95
CA ILE A 73 -8.37 5.29 5.57
C ILE A 73 -6.92 5.62 5.92
N ARG A 74 -6.07 5.98 4.95
CA ARG A 74 -4.64 6.16 5.19
C ARG A 74 -4.36 7.23 6.23
N VAL A 75 -4.90 8.43 6.04
CA VAL A 75 -4.64 9.58 6.92
C VAL A 75 -5.18 9.33 8.34
N PRO A 76 -6.43 8.90 8.55
CA PRO A 76 -6.94 8.64 9.89
C PRO A 76 -6.22 7.50 10.60
N VAL A 77 -5.91 6.40 9.92
CA VAL A 77 -5.20 5.26 10.53
C VAL A 77 -3.75 5.63 10.83
N ALA A 78 -3.07 6.35 9.93
CA ALA A 78 -1.71 6.83 10.20
C ALA A 78 -1.68 7.82 11.37
N TYR A 79 -2.66 8.72 11.47
CA TYR A 79 -2.79 9.64 12.60
C TYR A 79 -3.05 8.86 13.91
N LEU A 80 -4.00 7.93 13.90
CA LEU A 80 -4.37 7.15 15.07
C LEU A 80 -3.20 6.27 15.55
N CYS A 81 -2.63 5.47 14.66
CA CYS A 81 -1.56 4.54 15.02
C CYS A 81 -0.22 5.25 15.24
N GLY A 82 0.13 6.20 14.38
CA GLY A 82 1.42 6.88 14.41
C GLY A 82 1.54 7.91 15.54
N LEU A 83 0.51 8.73 15.73
CA LEU A 83 0.55 9.87 16.65
C LEU A 83 -0.24 9.60 17.94
N TYR A 84 -1.51 9.19 17.84
CA TYR A 84 -2.36 9.04 19.02
C TYR A 84 -1.97 7.84 19.90
N LEU A 85 -1.71 6.68 19.29
CA LEU A 85 -1.22 5.48 19.99
C LEU A 85 0.30 5.50 20.23
N GLY A 86 1.00 6.48 19.66
CA GLY A 86 2.44 6.65 19.85
C GLY A 86 3.31 5.55 19.21
N TRP A 87 2.81 4.79 18.23
CA TRP A 87 3.63 3.77 17.54
C TRP A 87 4.62 4.36 16.53
N GLY A 88 4.65 5.69 16.39
CA GLY A 88 5.61 6.42 15.58
C GLY A 88 5.62 5.98 14.12
N LEU A 89 6.82 5.76 13.57
CA LEU A 89 7.01 5.40 12.16
C LEU A 89 6.25 4.14 11.78
N VAL A 90 6.23 3.11 12.64
CA VAL A 90 5.52 1.85 12.34
C VAL A 90 4.02 2.09 12.21
N GLY A 91 3.45 2.93 13.07
CA GLY A 91 2.04 3.31 12.99
C GLY A 91 1.67 4.01 11.67
N LEU A 92 2.56 4.84 11.13
CA LEU A 92 2.37 5.47 9.82
C LEU A 92 2.32 4.43 8.68
N TRP A 93 3.20 3.43 8.73
CA TRP A 93 3.22 2.36 7.72
C TRP A 93 2.07 1.37 7.87
N ILE A 94 1.49 1.21 9.06
CA ILE A 94 0.24 0.47 9.25
C ILE A 94 -0.91 1.18 8.52
N GLY A 95 -0.98 2.52 8.60
CA GLY A 95 -1.96 3.30 7.83
C GLY A 95 -1.81 3.11 6.31
N TRP A 96 -0.56 3.05 5.82
CA TRP A 96 -0.27 2.72 4.43
C TRP A 96 -0.77 1.31 4.05
N LEU A 97 -0.49 0.29 4.88
CA LEU A 97 -0.94 -1.07 4.63
C LEU A 97 -2.47 -1.19 4.64
N ALA A 98 -3.13 -0.55 5.62
CA ALA A 98 -4.58 -0.52 5.73
C ALA A 98 -5.24 0.09 4.49
N ASP A 99 -4.69 1.19 3.96
CA ASP A 99 -5.18 1.78 2.71
C ASP A 99 -5.10 0.80 1.54
N PHE A 100 -3.97 0.11 1.38
CA PHE A 100 -3.83 -0.86 0.27
C PHE A 100 -4.73 -2.09 0.45
N LEU A 101 -5.02 -2.48 1.69
CA LEU A 101 -5.96 -3.56 1.97
C LEU A 101 -7.36 -3.17 1.49
N VAL A 102 -7.87 -2.04 1.98
CA VAL A 102 -9.21 -1.55 1.63
C VAL A 102 -9.30 -1.24 0.13
N ARG A 103 -8.34 -0.51 -0.42
CA ARG A 103 -8.31 -0.15 -1.84
C ARG A 103 -8.25 -1.38 -2.74
N GLY A 104 -7.40 -2.35 -2.41
CA GLY A 104 -7.28 -3.61 -3.14
C GLY A 104 -8.61 -4.38 -3.15
N SER A 105 -9.27 -4.49 -2.00
CA SER A 105 -10.59 -5.12 -1.89
C SER A 105 -11.65 -4.40 -2.72
N LEU A 106 -11.70 -3.06 -2.67
CA LEU A 106 -12.66 -2.28 -3.46
C LEU A 106 -12.44 -2.43 -4.98
N PHE A 107 -11.18 -2.43 -5.43
CA PHE A 107 -10.87 -2.68 -6.84
C PHE A 107 -11.24 -4.10 -7.25
N PHE A 108 -11.02 -5.08 -6.38
CA PHE A 108 -11.40 -6.46 -6.66
C PHE A 108 -12.92 -6.61 -6.77
N SER A 109 -13.69 -6.03 -5.85
CA SER A 109 -15.16 -5.98 -5.91
C SER A 109 -15.66 -5.28 -7.18
N ARG A 110 -15.06 -4.14 -7.54
CA ARG A 110 -15.41 -3.41 -8.77
C ARG A 110 -15.09 -4.21 -10.03
N PHE A 111 -13.96 -4.91 -10.04
CA PHE A 111 -13.56 -5.75 -11.15
C PHE A 111 -14.51 -6.96 -11.31
N GLN A 112 -14.95 -7.57 -10.21
CA GLN A 112 -15.92 -8.67 -10.26
C GLN A 112 -17.33 -8.24 -10.67
N ALA A 113 -17.75 -7.01 -10.35
CA ALA A 113 -19.06 -6.48 -10.75
C ALA A 113 -19.26 -6.43 -12.27
N GLY A 114 -18.20 -6.54 -13.08
CA GLY A 114 -18.30 -6.77 -14.52
C GLY A 114 -18.82 -5.58 -15.33
N ASP A 115 -19.19 -4.46 -14.70
CA ASP A 115 -19.69 -3.26 -15.38
C ASP A 115 -18.68 -2.63 -16.34
N TRP A 116 -17.38 -2.92 -16.17
CA TRP A 116 -16.35 -2.55 -17.12
C TRP A 116 -16.58 -3.17 -18.51
N ARG A 117 -17.31 -4.28 -18.62
CA ARG A 117 -17.69 -4.89 -19.91
C ARG A 117 -18.72 -4.07 -20.69
N LYS A 118 -19.44 -3.16 -20.03
CA LYS A 118 -20.47 -2.31 -20.64
C LYS A 118 -19.92 -0.98 -21.16
N ILE A 119 -18.65 -0.67 -20.87
CA ILE A 119 -18.00 0.56 -21.32
C ILE A 119 -17.68 0.40 -22.80
N ARG A 120 -18.43 1.09 -23.66
CA ARG A 120 -18.20 1.13 -25.10
C ARG A 120 -17.17 2.24 -25.38
N LEU A 121 -16.03 1.86 -25.96
CA LEU A 121 -14.95 2.77 -26.38
C LEU A 121 -15.42 3.72 -27.48
#